data_AF-A0A810PV87-F1
#
_entry.id   AF-A0A810PV87-F1
#
_cell.length_a   1.000
_cell.length_b   1.000
_cell.length_c   1.000
_cell.angle_alpha   90.00
_cell.angle_beta   90.00
_cell.angle_gamma   90.00
#
_symmetry.space_group_name_H-M   'P 1'
#
loop_
_entity.id
_entity.type
_entity.pdbx_description
1 polymer ?
#
loop_
_entity_poly.entity_id
_entity_poly.type
_entity_poly.pdbx_seq_one_letter_code
_entity_poly.pdbx_strand_id
1 'polypeptide(L)'
;MKVKLDDYEVRVLINGLIQQHRGYDTETNAQIDNLALRLCDIAEAMKPGRKKKIPFEPVETRVTCQCLMEWRNREIQEKRLGAVDALNELLIRFTC
;
A
#
# COMPACT_ATOMS: atom_id res chain seq x y z
N MET A 1 -12.57 1.52 -5.76
CA MET A 1 -11.74 2.64 -6.26
C MET A 1 -10.80 2.15 -7.36
N LYS A 2 -10.31 2.99 -8.28
CA LYS A 2 -9.28 2.61 -9.27
C LYS A 2 -8.04 3.48 -9.13
N VAL A 3 -6.93 2.89 -8.70
CA VAL A 3 -5.68 3.61 -8.44
C VAL A 3 -4.67 3.31 -9.53
N LYS A 4 -3.99 4.33 -10.06
CA LYS A 4 -2.97 4.18 -11.11
C LYS A 4 -1.59 4.04 -10.47
N LEU A 5 -0.99 2.86 -10.58
CA LEU A 5 0.30 2.53 -9.97
C LEU A 5 1.25 1.87 -10.97
N ASP A 6 2.55 2.09 -10.85
CA ASP A 6 3.60 1.26 -11.49
C ASP A 6 4.06 0.11 -10.60
N ASP A 7 4.96 -0.74 -11.11
CA ASP A 7 5.43 -1.93 -10.41
C ASP A 7 6.23 -1.59 -9.14
N TYR A 8 6.98 -0.49 -9.15
CA TYR A 8 7.69 -0.01 -7.97
C TYR A 8 6.71 0.40 -6.87
N GLU A 9 5.70 1.21 -7.21
CA GLU A 9 4.67 1.66 -6.29
C GLU A 9 3.87 0.46 -5.70
N VAL A 10 3.55 -0.55 -6.52
CA VAL A 10 2.90 -1.78 -6.04
C VAL A 10 3.80 -2.54 -5.07
N ARG A 11 5.10 -2.67 -5.34
CA ARG A 11 6.06 -3.33 -4.43
C ARG A 11 6.22 -2.57 -3.11
N VAL A 12 6.22 -1.24 -3.15
CA VAL A 12 6.21 -0.41 -1.94
C VAL A 12 4.95 -0.70 -1.11
N LEU A 13 3.77 -0.80 -1.74
CA LEU A 13 2.54 -1.16 -1.04
C LEU A 13 2.62 -2.54 -0.39
N ILE A 14 3.09 -3.57 -1.11
CA ILE A 14 3.26 -4.92 -0.57
C ILE A 14 4.18 -4.89 0.67
N ASN A 15 5.34 -4.23 0.56
CA ASN A 15 6.28 -4.12 1.67
C ASN A 15 5.65 -3.39 2.87
N GLY A 16 4.92 -2.30 2.62
CA GLY A 16 4.22 -1.55 3.65
C GLY A 16 3.17 -2.40 4.37
N LEU A 17 2.33 -3.10 3.61
CA LEU A 17 1.29 -3.98 4.14
C LEU A 17 1.88 -5.07 5.06
N ILE A 18 2.92 -5.77 4.60
CA ILE A 18 3.56 -6.85 5.37
C ILE A 18 4.27 -6.31 6.62
N GLN A 19 4.90 -5.13 6.56
CA GLN A 19 5.52 -4.52 7.73
C GLN A 19 4.49 -4.14 8.82
N GLN A 20 3.22 -3.99 8.48
CA GLN A 20 2.14 -3.69 9.44
C GLN A 20 1.44 -4.94 10.00
N HIS A 21 1.71 -6.12 9.45
CA HIS A 21 1.00 -7.39 9.70
C HIS A 21 1.01 -7.89 11.16
N ARG A 22 1.74 -7.24 12.07
CA ARG A 22 1.84 -7.64 13.48
C ARG A 22 1.11 -6.71 14.46
N GLY A 23 0.44 -5.67 13.95
CA GLY A 23 -0.22 -4.65 14.77
C GLY A 23 -1.75 -4.77 14.88
N TYR A 24 -2.40 -5.57 14.04
CA TYR A 24 -3.86 -5.60 13.94
C TYR A 24 -4.51 -6.90 14.45
N ASP A 25 -5.84 -6.90 14.53
CA ASP A 25 -6.63 -8.10 14.80
C ASP A 25 -6.55 -9.14 13.67
N THR A 26 -7.00 -10.36 13.97
CA THR A 26 -6.93 -11.51 13.05
C THR A 26 -7.67 -11.25 11.73
N GLU A 27 -8.80 -10.54 11.77
CA GLU A 27 -9.59 -10.26 10.58
C GLU A 27 -8.88 -9.27 9.65
N THR A 28 -8.36 -8.19 10.21
CA THR A 28 -7.61 -7.16 9.47
C THR A 28 -6.31 -7.73 8.91
N ASN A 29 -5.59 -8.57 9.67
CA ASN A 29 -4.39 -9.23 9.18
C ASN A 29 -4.71 -10.18 8.01
N ALA A 30 -5.81 -10.93 8.06
CA ALA A 30 -6.24 -11.77 6.94
C ALA A 30 -6.60 -10.94 5.69
N GLN A 31 -7.21 -9.75 5.86
CA GLN A 31 -7.46 -8.82 4.76
C GLN A 31 -6.15 -8.28 4.17
N ILE A 32 -5.17 -7.95 5.01
CA ILE A 32 -3.83 -7.53 4.60
C ILE A 32 -3.13 -8.64 3.81
N ASP A 33 -3.17 -9.89 4.27
CA ASP A 33 -2.55 -11.04 3.60
C ASP A 33 -3.15 -11.28 2.22
N ASN A 34 -4.47 -11.30 2.13
CA ASN A 34 -5.18 -11.48 0.87
C ASN A 34 -4.87 -10.35 -0.12
N LEU A 35 -4.81 -9.11 0.36
CA LEU A 35 -4.45 -7.97 -0.46
C LEU A 35 -2.98 -8.04 -0.92
N ALA A 36 -2.06 -8.39 -0.03
CA ALA A 36 -0.64 -8.52 -0.34
C ALA A 36 -0.40 -9.59 -1.41
N LEU A 37 -1.04 -10.76 -1.28
CA LEU A 37 -0.97 -11.82 -2.29
C LEU A 37 -1.49 -11.36 -3.64
N ARG A 38 -2.66 -10.72 -3.68
CA ARG A 38 -3.24 -10.18 -4.93
C ARG A 38 -2.34 -9.14 -5.57
N LEU A 39 -1.70 -8.28 -4.77
CA LEU A 39 -0.76 -7.27 -5.27
C LEU A 39 0.53 -7.91 -5.78
N CYS A 40 1.01 -9.00 -5.19
CA CYS A 40 2.14 -9.77 -5.72
C CYS A 40 1.84 -10.29 -7.13
N ASP A 41 0.69 -10.94 -7.34
CA ASP A 41 0.28 -11.43 -8.67
C ASP A 41 0.21 -10.30 -9.70
N ILE A 42 -0.29 -9.12 -9.28
CA ILE A 42 -0.35 -7.94 -10.14
C ILE A 42 1.05 -7.43 -10.48
N ALA A 43 1.96 -7.35 -9.49
CA ALA A 43 3.32 -6.88 -9.68
C ALA A 43 4.12 -7.80 -10.62
N GLU A 44 3.93 -9.11 -10.52
CA GLU A 44 4.56 -10.10 -11.40
C GLU A 44 4.07 -9.99 -12.84
N ALA A 45 2.78 -9.67 -13.03
CA ALA A 45 2.20 -9.47 -14.36
C ALA A 45 2.51 -8.09 -14.96
N MET A 46 3.13 -7.17 -14.23
CA MET A 46 3.42 -5.81 -14.69
C MET A 46 4.78 -5.71 -15.38
N LYS A 47 4.83 -4.89 -16.44
CA LYS A 47 6.10 -4.50 -17.05
C LYS A 47 6.72 -3.35 -16.24
N PRO A 48 8.04 -3.37 -15.99
CA PRO A 48 8.72 -2.30 -15.26
C PRO A 48 8.41 -0.90 -15.80
N GLY A 49 8.12 0.04 -14.91
CA GLY A 49 7.82 1.44 -15.22
C GLY A 49 6.48 1.70 -15.90
N ARG A 50 5.69 0.66 -16.22
CA ARG A 50 4.37 0.84 -16.86
C ARG A 50 3.26 0.94 -15.82
N LYS A 51 2.68 2.14 -15.71
CA LYS A 51 1.52 2.37 -14.85
C LYS A 51 0.26 1.61 -15.32
N LYS A 52 -0.41 0.93 -14.39
CA LYS A 52 -1.67 0.21 -14.58
C LYS A 52 -2.73 0.78 -13.63
N LYS A 53 -4.00 0.85 -14.09
CA LYS A 53 -5.13 1.15 -13.21
C LYS A 53 -5.55 -0.15 -12.51
N ILE A 54 -5.39 -0.20 -11.20
CA ILE A 54 -5.70 -1.36 -10.37
C ILE A 54 -7.01 -1.08 -9.62
N PRO A 55 -8.02 -1.96 -9.71
CA PRO A 55 -9.20 -1.85 -8.88
C PRO A 55 -8.88 -2.29 -7.44
N PHE A 56 -9.41 -1.52 -6.50
CA PHE A 56 -9.43 -1.81 -5.07
C PHE A 56 -10.87 -1.83 -4.59
N GLU A 57 -11.22 -2.86 -3.84
CA GLU A 57 -12.48 -2.94 -3.10
C GLU A 57 -12.49 -1.94 -1.94
N PRO A 58 -13.66 -1.49 -1.46
CA PRO A 58 -13.74 -0.53 -0.35
C PRO A 58 -12.96 -0.97 0.89
N VAL A 59 -12.99 -2.27 1.21
CA VAL A 59 -12.23 -2.86 2.31
C VAL A 59 -10.73 -2.75 2.10
N GLU A 60 -10.24 -3.05 0.88
CA GLU A 60 -8.82 -2.97 0.54
C GLU A 60 -8.32 -1.53 0.55
N THR A 61 -9.12 -0.57 0.06
CA THR A 61 -8.81 0.85 0.15
C THR A 61 -8.67 1.29 1.60
N ARG A 62 -9.60 0.91 2.48
CA ARG A 62 -9.54 1.26 3.91
C ARG A 62 -8.28 0.70 4.58
N VAL A 63 -8.01 -0.59 4.39
CA VAL A 63 -6.82 -1.27 4.94
C VAL A 63 -5.53 -0.63 4.42
N THR A 64 -5.46 -0.34 3.12
CA THR A 64 -4.29 0.32 2.51
C THR A 64 -4.06 1.70 3.11
N CYS A 65 -5.10 2.52 3.21
CA CYS A 65 -5.01 3.85 3.81
C CYS A 65 -4.53 3.80 5.26
N GLN A 66 -5.08 2.88 6.07
CA GLN A 66 -4.66 2.71 7.46
C GLN A 66 -3.18 2.33 7.56
N CYS A 67 -2.75 1.30 6.82
CA CYS A 67 -1.36 0.85 6.80
C CYS A 67 -0.38 1.96 6.35
N LEU A 68 -0.75 2.73 5.32
CA LEU A 68 0.06 3.84 4.83
C LEU A 68 0.15 5.00 5.82
N MET A 69 -0.94 5.36 6.50
CA MET A 69 -0.92 6.41 7.53
C MET A 69 -0.04 6.02 8.71
N GLU A 70 -0.16 4.78 9.19
CA GLU A 70 0.66 4.28 10.29
C GLU A 70 2.13 4.19 9.90
N TRP A 71 2.43 3.75 8.67
CA TRP A 71 3.80 3.70 8.18
C TRP A 71 4.39 5.11 8.10
N ARG A 72 3.67 6.05 7.48
CA ARG A 72 4.08 7.45 7.41
C ARG A 72 4.35 8.03 8.79
N ASN A 73 3.48 7.76 9.77
CA ASN A 73 3.66 8.25 11.13
C ASN A 73 4.96 7.71 11.75
N ARG A 74 5.33 6.46 11.50
CA ARG A 74 6.64 5.92 11.92
C ARG A 74 7.80 6.62 11.21
N GLU A 75 7.75 6.80 9.89
CA GLU A 75 8.81 7.48 9.14
C GLU A 75 8.98 8.95 9.58
N ILE A 76 7.90 9.61 10.03
CA ILE A 76 7.95 10.94 10.67
C ILE A 76 8.77 10.88 11.97
N GLN A 77 8.50 9.90 12.85
CA GLN A 77 9.25 9.75 14.10
C GLN A 77 10.74 9.48 13.84
N GLU A 78 11.04 8.70 12.81
CA GLU A 78 12.41 8.37 12.38
C GLU A 78 13.07 9.50 11.57
N LYS A 79 12.40 10.65 11.38
CA LYS A 79 12.87 11.83 10.61
C LYS A 79 13.28 11.51 9.16
N ARG A 80 12.65 10.50 8.55
CA ARG A 80 12.91 10.09 7.16
C ARG A 80 12.00 10.82 6.18
N LEU A 81 12.24 12.12 6.01
CA LEU A 81 11.37 13.02 5.25
C LEU A 81 11.09 12.54 3.82
N GLY A 82 12.08 12.00 3.11
CA GLY A 82 11.87 11.48 1.75
C GLY A 82 10.89 10.30 1.67
N ALA A 83 10.84 9.44 2.69
CA ALA A 83 9.86 8.36 2.77
C ALA A 83 8.47 8.90 3.11
N VAL A 84 8.39 9.93 3.96
CA VAL A 84 7.13 10.59 4.33
C VAL A 84 6.46 11.21 3.10
N ASP A 85 7.23 11.89 2.24
CA ASP A 85 6.71 12.50 1.01
C ASP A 85 6.17 11.44 0.04
N ALA A 86 6.93 10.38 -0.20
CA ALA A 86 6.49 9.26 -1.04
C ALA A 86 5.20 8.59 -0.52
N LEU A 87 5.07 8.41 0.80
CA LEU A 87 3.88 7.82 1.42
C LEU A 87 2.68 8.78 1.35
N ASN A 88 2.90 10.10 1.48
CA ASN A 88 1.84 11.10 1.30
C ASN A 88 1.32 11.12 -0.13
N GLU A 89 2.20 11.07 -1.13
CA GLU A 89 1.81 10.98 -2.53
C GLU A 89 0.98 9.72 -2.81
N LEU A 90 1.36 8.58 -2.22
CA LEU A 90 0.57 7.35 -2.32
C LEU A 90 -0.79 7.52 -1.64
N LEU A 91 -0.86 8.03 -0.41
CA LEU A 91 -2.11 8.25 0.31
C LEU A 91 -3.11 9.11 -0.47
N ILE A 92 -2.65 10.22 -1.08
CA ILE A 92 -3.48 11.09 -1.91
C ILE A 92 -4.20 10.29 -3.01
N ARG A 93 -3.52 9.31 -3.63
CA ARG A 93 -4.11 8.49 -4.70
C ARG A 93 -5.16 7.49 -4.22
N PHE A 94 -5.24 7.23 -2.92
CA PHE A 94 -6.25 6.36 -2.30
C PHE A 94 -7.38 7.15 -1.61
N THR A 95 -7.23 8.47 -1.44
CA THR A 95 -8.25 9.35 -0.82
C THR A 95 -8.95 10.29 -1.80
N CYS A 96 -8.42 10.45 -3.02
CA CYS A 96 -8.97 11.30 -4.08
C CYS A 96 -9.52 10.46 -5.24
#